data_AF-A0A9E0DME7-F1
#
_entry.id   AF-A0A9E0DME7-F1
#
_cell.length_a   1.000
_cell.length_b   1.000
_cell.length_c   1.000
_cell.angle_alpha   90.00
_cell.angle_beta   90.00
_cell.angle_gamma   90.00
#
_symmetry.space_group_name_H-M   'P 1'
#
loop_
_entity.id
_entity.type
_entity.pdbx_description
1 polymer ?
#
loop_
_entity_poly.entity_id
_entity_poly.type
_entity_poly.pdbx_seq_one_letter_code
_entity_poly.pdbx_strand_id
1 'polypeptide(L)'
;MALSKSPIILCELRDETKQRIDAYAEALQKSAAQIGDHGLTDAEFWDSGLFRSAIEKIRGTQAATMEEKRNFVEAILDHLQARGKIRGWLSTGSGERHDYEVRLNNARVCAIETKGCLDGNNTNIFERPANADEFVIWSLCQNPGSDPAHNAWSGIHTRLSAEIIHKKQIVNGVIIWDMLCGTQGRPCPKLEQEPSRATTVGERRVPPPCIYPRPRHPKRSLIPCRRAEGTAPMHLPVSSHPP
;
A
#
# COMPACT_ATOMS: atom_id res chain seq x y z
N MET A 1 -7.59 10.53 32.02
CA MET A 1 -8.07 10.97 30.69
C MET A 1 -8.03 9.75 29.79
N ALA A 2 -9.17 9.09 29.59
CA ALA A 2 -9.24 7.89 28.75
C ALA A 2 -8.95 8.31 27.30
N LEU A 3 -7.94 7.70 26.67
CA LEU A 3 -7.77 7.76 25.23
C LEU A 3 -9.05 7.19 24.62
N SER A 4 -9.96 8.05 24.14
CA SER A 4 -11.03 7.57 23.27
C SER A 4 -10.32 6.92 22.09
N LYS A 5 -10.55 5.62 21.89
CA LYS A 5 -10.08 4.95 20.69
C LYS A 5 -10.78 5.64 19.53
N SER A 6 -10.08 6.53 18.84
CA SER A 6 -10.57 7.03 17.56
C SER A 6 -10.85 5.82 16.68
N PRO A 7 -12.03 5.76 16.04
CA PRO A 7 -12.36 4.64 15.18
C PRO A 7 -11.30 4.49 14.09
N ILE A 8 -10.99 3.24 13.73
CA ILE A 8 -10.05 2.95 12.65
C ILE A 8 -10.67 3.49 11.36
N ILE A 9 -9.98 4.43 10.72
CA ILE A 9 -10.42 5.04 9.46
C ILE A 9 -9.93 4.15 8.32
N LEU A 10 -10.82 3.36 7.73
CA LEU A 10 -10.51 2.47 6.61
C LEU A 10 -10.88 3.13 5.29
N CYS A 11 -10.00 3.00 4.30
CA CYS A 11 -10.31 3.36 2.92
C CYS A 11 -11.23 2.29 2.33
N GLU A 12 -12.20 2.67 1.51
CA GLU A 12 -13.17 1.76 0.91
C GLU A 12 -13.36 2.09 -0.57
N LEU A 13 -13.78 1.07 -1.34
CA LEU A 13 -14.27 1.27 -2.70
C LEU A 13 -15.74 1.64 -2.65
N ARG A 14 -16.07 2.89 -2.99
CA ARG A 14 -17.45 3.38 -3.00
C ARG A 14 -18.27 2.74 -4.09
N ASP A 15 -19.53 2.46 -3.79
CA ASP A 15 -20.47 1.96 -4.79
C ASP A 15 -20.71 2.95 -5.91
N GLU A 16 -20.67 4.26 -5.63
CA GLU A 16 -20.70 5.32 -6.65
C GLU A 16 -19.54 5.21 -7.64
N THR A 17 -18.34 4.87 -7.16
CA THR A 17 -17.16 4.67 -8.03
C THR A 17 -17.37 3.44 -8.92
N LYS A 18 -17.88 2.33 -8.36
CA LYS A 18 -18.22 1.12 -9.13
C LYS A 18 -19.24 1.42 -10.21
N GLN A 19 -20.34 2.08 -9.85
CA GLN A 19 -21.40 2.47 -10.79
C GLN A 19 -20.88 3.37 -11.91
N ARG A 20 -20.00 4.33 -11.61
CA ARG A 20 -19.37 5.17 -12.65
C ARG A 20 -18.49 4.35 -13.59
N ILE A 21 -17.72 3.40 -13.07
CA ILE A 21 -16.89 2.50 -13.89
C ILE A 21 -17.78 1.63 -14.78
N ASP A 22 -18.82 1.02 -14.23
CA ASP A 22 -19.74 0.15 -14.96
C ASP A 22 -20.49 0.92 -16.06
N ALA A 23 -21.03 2.09 -15.74
CA ALA A 23 -21.73 2.95 -16.69
C ALA A 23 -20.79 3.42 -17.82
N TYR A 24 -19.54 3.77 -17.49
CA TYR A 24 -18.57 4.16 -18.50
C TYR A 24 -18.16 2.98 -19.39
N ALA A 25 -17.98 1.78 -18.81
CA ALA A 25 -17.67 0.58 -19.58
C ALA A 25 -18.81 0.21 -20.55
N GLU A 26 -20.06 0.30 -20.10
CA GLU A 26 -21.23 0.06 -20.95
C GLU A 26 -21.32 1.08 -22.09
N ALA A 27 -21.15 2.37 -21.79
CA ALA A 27 -21.16 3.44 -22.80
C ALA A 27 -20.01 3.28 -23.80
N LEU A 28 -18.82 2.92 -23.33
CA LEU A 28 -17.65 2.65 -24.17
C LEU A 28 -17.91 1.46 -25.09
N GLN A 29 -18.49 0.37 -24.57
CA GLN A 29 -18.82 -0.80 -25.38
C GLN A 29 -19.88 -0.47 -26.44
N LYS A 30 -20.94 0.25 -26.07
CA LYS A 30 -21.98 0.69 -27.01
C LYS A 30 -21.44 1.59 -28.12
N SER A 31 -20.45 2.42 -27.79
CA SER A 31 -19.86 3.37 -28.73
C SER A 31 -18.62 2.83 -29.45
N ALA A 32 -18.22 1.58 -29.19
CA ALA A 32 -16.90 1.07 -29.58
C ALA A 32 -16.68 1.08 -31.10
N ALA A 33 -17.69 0.69 -31.88
CA ALA A 33 -17.63 0.62 -33.34
C ALA A 33 -17.60 2.00 -34.02
N GLN A 34 -17.87 3.08 -33.28
CA GLN A 34 -17.84 4.45 -33.79
C GLN A 34 -16.58 5.22 -33.36
N ILE A 35 -15.67 4.59 -32.62
CA ILE A 35 -14.46 5.23 -32.08
C ILE A 35 -13.25 4.89 -32.96
N GLY A 36 -12.66 5.94 -33.54
CA GLY A 36 -11.45 5.84 -34.38
C GLY A 36 -11.78 5.57 -35.85
N ASP A 37 -10.74 5.52 -36.67
CA ASP A 37 -10.85 5.22 -38.10
C ASP A 37 -10.26 3.82 -38.37
N HIS A 38 -11.13 2.81 -38.38
CA HIS A 38 -10.76 1.41 -38.59
C HIS A 38 -11.29 0.84 -39.91
N GLY A 39 -12.11 1.59 -40.66
CA GLY A 39 -12.63 1.18 -41.98
C GLY A 39 -13.51 -0.08 -41.98
N LEU A 40 -14.06 -0.47 -40.83
CA LEU A 40 -14.95 -1.65 -40.69
C LEU A 40 -16.39 -1.18 -40.54
N THR A 41 -17.33 -1.97 -41.07
CA THR A 41 -18.73 -1.85 -40.68
C THR A 41 -18.94 -2.29 -39.23
N ASP A 42 -20.08 -1.93 -38.62
CA ASP A 42 -20.42 -2.32 -37.25
C ASP A 42 -20.33 -3.85 -37.03
N ALA A 43 -20.84 -4.65 -37.97
CA ALA A 43 -20.82 -6.10 -37.87
C ALA A 43 -19.37 -6.66 -37.91
N GLU A 44 -18.59 -6.19 -38.88
CA GLU A 44 -17.18 -6.60 -39.03
C GLU A 44 -16.34 -6.18 -37.82
N PHE A 45 -16.62 -5.02 -37.23
CA PHE A 45 -15.94 -4.55 -36.02
C PHE A 45 -16.11 -5.55 -34.87
N TRP A 46 -17.33 -6.00 -34.60
CA TRP A 46 -17.62 -6.95 -33.53
C TRP A 46 -17.05 -8.35 -33.78
N ASP A 47 -17.04 -8.80 -35.04
CA ASP A 47 -16.50 -10.11 -35.42
C ASP A 47 -14.96 -10.13 -35.49
N SER A 48 -14.32 -8.98 -35.72
CA SER A 48 -12.86 -8.89 -35.91
C SER A 48 -12.03 -9.14 -34.66
N GLY A 49 -12.61 -9.02 -33.46
CA GLY A 49 -11.88 -9.02 -32.20
C GLY A 49 -11.00 -7.78 -31.96
N LEU A 50 -11.12 -6.74 -32.80
CA LEU A 50 -10.36 -5.48 -32.68
C LEU A 50 -10.57 -4.81 -31.32
N PHE A 51 -11.83 -4.69 -30.86
CA PHE A 51 -12.14 -4.06 -29.57
C PHE A 51 -11.44 -4.76 -28.40
N ARG A 52 -11.54 -6.09 -28.34
CA ARG A 52 -10.86 -6.89 -27.31
C ARG A 52 -9.35 -6.66 -27.35
N SER A 53 -8.75 -6.70 -28.53
CA SER A 53 -7.31 -6.50 -28.70
C SER A 53 -6.86 -5.10 -28.29
N ALA A 54 -7.67 -4.07 -28.58
CA ALA A 54 -7.43 -2.70 -28.17
C ALA A 54 -7.48 -2.53 -26.65
N ILE A 55 -8.51 -3.08 -25.97
CA ILE A 55 -8.62 -3.07 -24.50
C ILE A 55 -7.41 -3.77 -23.86
N GLU A 56 -7.03 -4.93 -24.37
CA GLU A 56 -5.85 -5.67 -23.89
C GLU A 56 -4.55 -4.88 -24.08
N LYS A 57 -4.38 -4.21 -25.23
CA LYS A 57 -3.24 -3.34 -25.49
C LYS A 57 -3.19 -2.15 -24.54
N ILE A 58 -4.31 -1.45 -24.35
CA ILE A 58 -4.42 -0.31 -23.41
C ILE A 58 -4.09 -0.76 -21.99
N ARG A 59 -4.64 -1.90 -21.55
CA ARG A 59 -4.36 -2.47 -20.24
C ARG A 59 -2.87 -2.79 -20.08
N GLY A 60 -2.26 -3.40 -21.10
CA GLY A 60 -0.83 -3.70 -21.13
C GLY A 60 0.04 -2.44 -21.03
N THR A 61 -0.29 -1.40 -21.78
CA THR A 61 0.41 -0.11 -21.72
C THR A 61 0.27 0.53 -20.34
N GLN A 62 -0.94 0.63 -19.79
CA GLN A 62 -1.16 1.20 -18.46
C GLN A 62 -0.44 0.42 -17.35
N ALA A 63 -0.41 -0.91 -17.44
CA ALA A 63 0.33 -1.75 -16.50
C ALA A 63 1.86 -1.54 -16.58
N ALA A 64 2.38 -1.22 -17.77
CA ALA A 64 3.79 -0.97 -18.02
C ALA A 64 4.23 0.47 -17.69
N THR A 65 3.31 1.44 -17.65
CA THR A 65 3.64 2.85 -17.38
C THR A 65 4.04 3.03 -15.91
N MET A 66 5.34 2.96 -15.63
CA MET A 66 5.94 3.26 -14.32
C MET A 66 6.18 4.74 -14.09
N GLU A 67 6.12 5.56 -15.13
CA GLU A 67 6.47 6.98 -15.07
C GLU A 67 5.63 7.76 -14.06
N GLU A 68 4.31 7.64 -14.10
CA GLU A 68 3.45 8.36 -13.16
C GLU A 68 3.69 7.93 -11.69
N LYS A 69 3.96 6.64 -11.46
CA LYS A 69 4.30 6.11 -10.13
C LYS A 69 5.61 6.70 -9.62
N ARG A 70 6.64 6.72 -10.47
CA ARG A 70 7.94 7.30 -10.13
C ARG A 70 7.80 8.79 -9.85
N ASN A 71 7.17 9.54 -10.75
CA ASN A 71 6.94 10.98 -10.59
C ASN A 71 6.21 11.29 -9.27
N PHE A 72 5.24 10.45 -8.87
CA PHE A 72 4.57 10.60 -7.58
C PHE A 72 5.52 10.40 -6.40
N VAL A 73 6.26 9.28 -6.35
CA VAL A 73 7.18 8.97 -5.25
C VAL A 73 8.27 10.03 -5.14
N GLU A 74 8.88 10.39 -6.26
CA GLU A 74 9.96 11.37 -6.33
C GLU A 74 9.48 12.74 -5.86
N ALA A 75 8.29 13.19 -6.28
CA ALA A 75 7.71 14.45 -5.80
C ALA A 75 7.49 14.46 -4.28
N ILE A 76 7.09 13.33 -3.68
CA ILE A 76 6.98 13.21 -2.22
C ILE A 76 8.37 13.29 -1.57
N LEU A 77 9.35 12.55 -2.08
CA LEU A 77 10.70 12.52 -1.51
C LEU A 77 11.37 13.90 -1.60
N ASP A 78 11.23 14.59 -2.73
CA ASP A 78 11.67 15.97 -2.91
C ASP A 78 10.99 16.91 -1.92
N HIS A 79 9.68 16.76 -1.72
CA HIS A 79 8.96 17.54 -0.71
C HIS A 79 9.50 17.28 0.70
N LEU A 80 9.77 16.03 1.06
CA LEU A 80 10.34 15.69 2.36
C LEU A 80 11.76 16.27 2.53
N GLN A 81 12.57 16.23 1.49
CA GLN A 81 13.92 16.79 1.49
C GLN A 81 13.89 18.32 1.61
N ALA A 82 13.06 19.00 0.82
CA ALA A 82 12.88 20.46 0.88
C ALA A 82 12.39 20.94 2.25
N ARG A 83 11.62 20.10 2.97
CA ARG A 83 11.16 20.36 4.34
C ARG A 83 12.15 19.92 5.43
N GLY A 84 13.34 19.46 5.06
CA GLY A 84 14.38 18.98 5.98
C GLY A 84 14.00 17.73 6.78
N LYS A 85 13.00 16.96 6.32
CA LYS A 85 12.56 15.71 6.98
C LYS A 85 13.47 14.53 6.66
N ILE A 86 14.14 14.58 5.52
CA ILE A 86 15.19 13.66 5.10
C ILE A 86 16.39 14.47 4.62
N ARG A 87 17.57 13.86 4.63
CA ARG A 87 18.81 14.51 4.17
C ARG A 87 18.93 14.49 2.65
N GLY A 88 18.47 13.41 2.03
CA GLY A 88 18.51 13.23 0.59
C GLY A 88 17.93 11.87 0.17
N TRP A 89 17.72 11.70 -1.12
CA TRP A 89 17.30 10.43 -1.70
C TRP A 89 17.96 10.20 -3.06
N LEU A 90 17.98 8.95 -3.52
CA LEU A 90 18.44 8.56 -4.84
C LEU A 90 17.54 7.46 -5.40
N SER A 91 17.30 7.48 -6.72
CA SER A 91 16.70 6.36 -7.44
C SER A 91 17.78 5.35 -7.80
N THR A 92 17.56 4.08 -7.48
CA THR A 92 18.52 2.99 -7.73
C THR A 92 18.29 2.30 -9.07
N GLY A 93 17.25 2.69 -9.81
CA GLY A 93 16.91 2.14 -11.11
C GLY A 93 16.46 0.67 -11.05
N SER A 94 16.24 0.05 -12.22
CA SER A 94 15.67 -1.30 -12.33
C SER A 94 16.68 -2.45 -12.11
N GLY A 95 17.93 -2.14 -11.75
CA GLY A 95 19.01 -3.12 -11.57
C GLY A 95 19.16 -3.63 -10.13
N GLU A 96 18.72 -2.84 -9.16
CA GLU A 96 18.74 -3.16 -7.74
C GLU A 96 17.36 -3.69 -7.29
N ARG A 97 17.31 -4.43 -6.17
CA ARG A 97 16.05 -5.03 -5.64
C ARG A 97 15.22 -4.06 -4.79
N HIS A 98 15.52 -2.78 -4.90
CA HIS A 98 14.83 -1.62 -4.33
C HIS A 98 14.82 -0.49 -5.36
N ASP A 99 13.77 0.32 -5.32
CA ASP A 99 13.60 1.44 -6.27
C ASP A 99 14.27 2.75 -5.79
N TYR A 100 14.33 2.95 -4.47
CA TYR A 100 14.84 4.18 -3.87
C TYR A 100 15.65 3.93 -2.60
N GLU A 101 16.69 4.75 -2.38
CA GLU A 101 17.34 4.89 -1.08
C GLU A 101 17.15 6.30 -0.53
N VAL A 102 16.77 6.38 0.74
CA VAL A 102 16.56 7.61 1.47
C VAL A 102 17.58 7.71 2.59
N ARG A 103 18.39 8.77 2.56
CA ARG A 103 19.31 9.13 3.64
C ARG A 103 18.58 9.95 4.69
N LEU A 104 18.48 9.40 5.89
CA LEU A 104 17.87 10.06 7.03
C LEU A 104 18.83 11.07 7.66
N ASN A 105 18.28 12.02 8.44
CA ASN A 105 19.08 13.07 9.09
C ASN A 105 20.10 12.52 10.10
N ASN A 106 19.87 11.31 10.62
CA ASN A 106 20.80 10.59 11.50
C ASN A 106 21.76 9.65 10.77
N ALA A 107 22.00 9.89 9.47
CA ALA A 107 22.88 9.13 8.59
C ALA A 107 22.46 7.69 8.27
N ARG A 108 21.35 7.19 8.84
CA ARG A 108 20.78 5.89 8.49
C ARG A 108 20.23 5.88 7.06
N VAL A 109 20.23 4.70 6.45
CA VAL A 109 19.67 4.44 5.11
C VAL A 109 18.34 3.71 5.22
N CYS A 110 17.30 4.27 4.60
CA CYS A 110 16.03 3.61 4.40
C CYS A 110 15.89 3.25 2.92
N ALA A 111 15.84 1.95 2.60
CA ALA A 111 15.52 1.47 1.28
C ALA A 111 14.00 1.35 1.12
N ILE A 112 13.49 1.77 -0.03
CA ILE A 112 12.08 1.71 -0.39
C ILE A 112 11.92 0.87 -1.65
N GLU A 113 11.06 -0.13 -1.56
CA GLU A 113 10.63 -0.93 -2.70
C GLU A 113 9.18 -0.61 -3.04
N THR A 114 8.90 -0.22 -4.28
CA THR A 114 7.53 0.08 -4.70
C THR A 114 6.81 -1.17 -5.19
N LYS A 115 5.52 -1.25 -4.90
CA LYS A 115 4.64 -2.34 -5.31
C LYS A 115 3.32 -1.81 -5.83
N GLY A 116 2.59 -2.65 -6.56
CA GLY A 116 1.24 -2.34 -7.05
C GLY A 116 0.18 -2.38 -5.94
N CYS A 117 -1.03 -2.75 -6.31
CA CYS A 117 -2.22 -2.82 -5.45
C CYS A 117 -2.20 -3.91 -4.35
N LEU A 118 -1.06 -4.52 -4.06
CA LEU A 118 -0.91 -5.65 -3.11
C LEU A 118 -1.85 -6.85 -3.40
N ASP A 119 -2.34 -6.95 -4.62
CA ASP A 119 -3.40 -7.87 -5.09
C ASP A 119 -2.90 -8.90 -6.11
N GLY A 120 -1.64 -8.78 -6.56
CA GLY A 120 -0.95 -9.78 -7.40
C GLY A 120 0.32 -10.40 -6.79
N ASN A 121 0.88 -11.39 -7.50
CA ASN A 121 2.11 -12.10 -7.12
C ASN A 121 3.37 -11.23 -7.12
N ASN A 122 3.37 -10.09 -7.82
CA ASN A 122 4.46 -9.10 -7.77
C ASN A 122 4.76 -8.65 -6.33
N THR A 123 3.76 -8.71 -5.44
CA THR A 123 3.88 -8.41 -4.01
C THR A 123 4.88 -9.32 -3.28
N ASN A 124 5.18 -10.50 -3.82
CA ASN A 124 6.06 -11.50 -3.20
C ASN A 124 7.54 -11.34 -3.57
N ILE A 125 7.86 -10.45 -4.52
CA ILE A 125 9.19 -10.27 -5.06
C ILE A 125 9.78 -9.01 -4.43
N PHE A 126 10.59 -9.16 -3.39
CA PHE A 126 11.35 -8.08 -2.76
C PHE A 126 12.53 -8.68 -2.02
N GLU A 127 13.58 -7.89 -1.84
CA GLU A 127 14.72 -8.25 -1.00
C GLU A 127 15.26 -7.00 -0.31
N ARG A 128 15.57 -7.14 0.98
CA ARG A 128 16.18 -6.06 1.73
C ARG A 128 17.64 -5.89 1.29
N PRO A 129 18.07 -4.67 0.89
CA PRO A 129 19.48 -4.39 0.60
C PRO A 129 20.36 -4.50 1.85
N ALA A 130 21.60 -4.96 1.68
CA ALA A 130 22.53 -5.18 2.79
C ALA A 130 22.94 -3.88 3.52
N ASN A 131 22.96 -2.76 2.79
CA ASN A 131 23.29 -1.42 3.30
C ASN A 131 22.09 -0.71 3.97
N ALA A 132 20.88 -1.29 3.91
CA ALA A 132 19.69 -0.64 4.44
C ALA A 132 19.54 -0.85 5.95
N ASP A 133 19.43 0.23 6.73
CA ASP A 133 19.04 0.20 8.15
C ASP A 133 17.53 -0.06 8.31
N GLU A 134 16.74 0.53 7.40
CA GLU A 134 15.30 0.37 7.31
C GLU A 134 14.91 -0.06 5.90
N PHE A 135 13.91 -0.96 5.78
CA PHE A 135 13.37 -1.40 4.51
C PHE A 135 11.85 -1.31 4.52
N VAL A 136 11.29 -0.54 3.60
CA VAL A 136 9.86 -0.23 3.54
C VAL A 136 9.32 -0.62 2.18
N ILE A 137 8.13 -1.24 2.19
CA ILE A 137 7.38 -1.48 0.96
C ILE A 137 6.36 -0.36 0.78
N TRP A 138 6.32 0.25 -0.39
CA TRP A 138 5.35 1.29 -0.72
C TRP A 138 4.41 0.82 -1.83
N SER A 139 3.16 0.54 -1.46
CA SER A 139 2.08 0.20 -2.40
C SER A 139 1.52 1.44 -3.10
N LEU A 140 1.60 1.39 -4.43
CA LEU A 140 1.10 2.36 -5.40
C LEU A 140 0.02 1.69 -6.26
N CYS A 141 -1.25 1.96 -5.97
CA CYS A 141 -2.37 1.29 -6.60
C CYS A 141 -3.14 2.21 -7.56
N GLN A 142 -2.76 2.18 -8.84
CA GLN A 142 -3.40 2.97 -9.89
C GLN A 142 -4.75 2.44 -10.39
N ASN A 143 -5.32 1.40 -9.78
CA ASN A 143 -6.62 0.87 -10.16
C ASN A 143 -7.73 1.49 -9.28
N PRO A 144 -8.57 2.43 -9.79
CA PRO A 144 -9.66 3.00 -8.99
C PRO A 144 -10.71 1.96 -8.57
N GLY A 145 -10.86 0.88 -9.35
CA GLY A 145 -11.82 -0.20 -9.07
C GLY A 145 -11.32 -1.26 -8.09
N SER A 146 -10.10 -1.16 -7.59
CA SER A 146 -9.61 -2.08 -6.56
C SER A 146 -10.19 -1.74 -5.19
N ASP A 147 -10.51 -2.73 -4.36
CA ASP A 147 -10.88 -2.51 -2.96
C ASP A 147 -9.62 -2.31 -2.10
N PRO A 148 -9.35 -1.08 -1.61
CA PRO A 148 -8.13 -0.78 -0.85
C PRO A 148 -8.12 -1.42 0.53
N ALA A 149 -9.27 -1.62 1.19
CA ALA A 149 -9.33 -2.29 2.49
C ALA A 149 -9.04 -3.78 2.35
N HIS A 150 -9.69 -4.43 1.38
CA HIS A 150 -9.43 -5.83 1.07
C HIS A 150 -7.97 -6.05 0.69
N ASN A 151 -7.43 -5.21 -0.19
CA ASN A 151 -6.04 -5.31 -0.66
C ASN A 151 -5.02 -5.05 0.44
N ALA A 152 -5.27 -4.06 1.32
CA ALA A 152 -4.41 -3.83 2.48
C ALA A 152 -4.38 -5.06 3.39
N TRP A 153 -5.55 -5.59 3.76
CA TRP A 153 -5.64 -6.75 4.65
C TRP A 153 -5.01 -8.00 4.01
N SER A 154 -5.45 -8.37 2.81
CA SER A 154 -5.01 -9.56 2.09
C SER A 154 -3.53 -9.48 1.77
N GLY A 155 -3.08 -8.36 1.20
CA GLY A 155 -1.70 -8.12 0.82
C GLY A 155 -0.74 -8.18 2.00
N ILE A 156 -1.07 -7.52 3.11
CA ILE A 156 -0.21 -7.51 4.30
C ILE A 156 -0.20 -8.89 4.98
N HIS A 157 -1.36 -9.49 5.22
CA HIS A 157 -1.46 -10.67 6.08
C HIS A 157 -1.20 -11.99 5.35
N THR A 158 -1.70 -12.14 4.13
CA THR A 158 -1.66 -13.44 3.43
C THR A 158 -0.46 -13.57 2.50
N ARG A 159 0.12 -12.45 2.04
CA ARG A 159 1.17 -12.43 1.03
C ARG A 159 2.50 -11.92 1.58
N LEU A 160 2.58 -10.63 1.91
CA LEU A 160 3.79 -10.02 2.43
C LEU A 160 4.28 -10.73 3.69
N SER A 161 3.39 -10.99 4.64
CA SER A 161 3.77 -11.67 5.88
C SER A 161 4.22 -13.11 5.65
N ALA A 162 3.58 -13.85 4.74
CA ALA A 162 4.00 -15.21 4.39
C ALA A 162 5.41 -15.22 3.79
N GLU A 163 5.68 -14.33 2.83
CA GLU A 163 6.99 -14.21 2.19
C GLU A 163 8.08 -13.74 3.15
N ILE A 164 7.77 -12.77 4.01
CA ILE A 164 8.70 -12.25 5.02
C ILE A 164 9.12 -13.36 5.99
N ILE A 165 8.16 -14.20 6.41
CA ILE A 165 8.45 -15.34 7.29
C ILE A 165 9.25 -16.41 6.52
N HIS A 166 8.80 -16.78 5.32
CA HIS A 166 9.41 -17.83 4.51
C HIS A 166 10.87 -17.51 4.15
N LYS A 167 11.12 -16.30 3.65
CA LYS A 167 12.45 -15.82 3.25
C LYS A 167 13.26 -15.20 4.39
N LYS A 168 12.72 -15.19 5.62
CA LYS A 168 13.33 -14.57 6.82
C LYS A 168 13.77 -13.11 6.57
N GLN A 169 13.00 -12.37 5.77
CA GLN A 169 13.28 -10.98 5.45
C GLN A 169 12.89 -10.07 6.62
N ILE A 170 13.40 -8.84 6.62
CA ILE A 170 13.00 -7.81 7.58
C ILE A 170 12.44 -6.63 6.80
N VAL A 171 11.14 -6.41 6.90
CA VAL A 171 10.45 -5.23 6.37
C VAL A 171 9.94 -4.43 7.57
N ASN A 172 10.35 -3.16 7.67
CA ASN A 172 10.07 -2.26 8.78
C ASN A 172 8.68 -1.62 8.71
N GLY A 173 8.09 -1.54 7.52
CA GLY A 173 6.75 -1.02 7.36
C GLY A 173 6.22 -1.19 5.95
N VAL A 174 4.91 -1.02 5.83
CA VAL A 174 4.22 -0.93 4.54
C VAL A 174 3.53 0.43 4.48
N ILE A 175 3.75 1.17 3.41
CA ILE A 175 3.03 2.40 3.09
C ILE A 175 2.00 2.06 2.02
N ILE A 176 0.75 2.43 2.22
CA ILE A 176 -0.30 2.39 1.19
C ILE A 176 -0.70 3.82 0.91
N TRP A 177 -0.26 4.32 -0.24
CA TRP A 177 -0.46 5.72 -0.60
C TRP A 177 -0.07 5.97 -2.06
N ASP A 178 -0.94 6.57 -2.85
CA ASP A 178 -0.67 6.85 -4.26
C ASP A 178 -1.34 8.12 -4.75
N MET A 179 -1.16 8.41 -6.04
CA MET A 179 -1.71 9.57 -6.74
C MET A 179 -3.24 9.61 -6.80
N LEU A 180 -3.93 8.49 -6.60
CA LEU A 180 -5.40 8.45 -6.59
C LEU A 180 -5.96 8.80 -5.21
N CYS A 181 -5.21 8.63 -4.13
CA CYS A 181 -5.67 8.90 -2.78
C CYS A 181 -6.13 10.37 -2.62
N GLY A 182 -7.40 10.56 -2.23
CA GLY A 182 -7.98 11.89 -2.01
C GLY A 182 -8.60 12.52 -3.26
N THR A 183 -8.54 11.84 -4.42
CA THR A 183 -9.25 12.27 -5.65
C THR A 183 -10.71 11.85 -5.61
N GLN A 184 -11.52 12.29 -6.60
CA GLN A 184 -12.90 11.79 -6.75
C GLN A 184 -12.97 10.30 -7.05
N GLY A 185 -11.95 9.73 -7.73
CA GLY A 185 -11.88 8.31 -8.03
C GLY A 185 -11.55 7.45 -6.80
N ARG A 186 -10.88 8.04 -5.80
CA ARG A 186 -10.62 7.39 -4.51
C ARG A 186 -10.65 8.42 -3.37
N PRO A 187 -11.86 8.81 -2.92
CA PRO A 187 -12.01 9.75 -1.81
C PRO A 187 -11.33 9.19 -0.56
N CYS A 188 -10.58 10.04 0.14
CA CYS A 188 -9.87 9.62 1.34
C CYS A 188 -10.68 9.99 2.58
N PRO A 189 -11.12 9.02 3.39
CA PRO A 189 -11.90 9.30 4.61
C PRO A 189 -11.14 10.15 5.62
N LYS A 190 -9.79 10.16 5.59
CA LYS A 190 -8.98 11.07 6.42
C LYS A 190 -9.19 12.54 6.06
N LEU A 191 -9.42 12.84 4.78
CA LEU A 191 -9.65 14.21 4.32
C LEU A 191 -11.11 14.62 4.45
N GLU A 192 -12.04 13.67 4.48
CA GLU A 192 -13.44 13.96 4.76
C GLU A 192 -13.64 14.36 6.22
N GLN A 193 -12.97 13.67 7.13
CA GLN A 193 -13.00 14.01 8.55
C GLN A 193 -12.20 15.28 8.84
N GLU A 194 -11.04 15.45 8.21
CA GLU A 194 -10.15 16.58 8.49
C GLU A 194 -9.48 17.09 7.21
N PRO A 195 -10.17 17.94 6.42
CA PRO A 195 -9.67 18.44 5.15
C PRO A 195 -8.36 19.21 5.27
N SER A 196 -8.08 19.84 6.42
CA SER A 196 -6.86 20.61 6.69
C SER A 196 -5.59 19.75 6.74
N ARG A 197 -5.71 18.42 6.88
CA ARG A 197 -4.56 17.50 6.91
C ARG A 197 -4.00 17.16 5.53
N ALA A 198 -4.57 17.70 4.47
CA ALA A 198 -4.02 17.55 3.15
C ALA A 198 -2.69 18.32 3.02
N THR A 199 -1.73 17.71 2.33
CA THR A 199 -0.47 18.36 1.99
C THR A 199 -0.44 18.61 0.49
N THR A 200 -0.02 19.80 0.09
CA THR A 200 0.23 20.10 -1.33
C THR A 200 1.64 19.65 -1.71
N VAL A 201 1.74 18.77 -2.70
CA VAL A 201 3.00 18.29 -3.27
C VAL A 201 2.93 18.40 -4.78
N GLY A 202 3.73 19.29 -5.36
CA GLY A 202 3.58 19.70 -6.76
C GLY A 202 2.17 20.24 -7.01
N GLU A 203 1.51 19.72 -8.04
CA GLU A 203 0.13 20.07 -8.40
C GLU A 203 -0.93 19.27 -7.63
N ARG A 204 -0.52 18.30 -6.80
CA ARG A 204 -1.43 17.36 -6.13
C ARG A 204 -1.69 17.78 -4.69
N ARG A 205 -2.95 17.64 -4.27
CA ARG A 205 -3.39 17.75 -2.88
C ARG A 205 -3.60 16.35 -2.31
N VAL A 206 -2.65 15.87 -1.52
CA VAL A 206 -2.58 14.47 -1.09
C VAL A 206 -2.94 14.30 0.39
N PRO A 207 -3.61 13.20 0.78
CA PRO A 207 -3.87 12.89 2.17
C PRO A 207 -2.59 12.44 2.88
N PRO A 208 -2.58 12.40 4.22
CA PRO A 208 -1.56 11.68 4.96
C PRO A 208 -1.50 10.20 4.55
N PRO A 209 -0.30 9.58 4.42
CA PRO A 209 -0.17 8.17 4.03
C PRO A 209 -0.81 7.21 5.04
N CYS A 210 -1.23 6.02 4.59
CA CYS A 210 -1.54 4.90 5.48
C CYS A 210 -0.24 4.14 5.76
N ILE A 211 0.21 4.13 7.02
CA ILE A 211 1.48 3.49 7.40
C ILE A 211 1.17 2.32 8.33
N TYR A 212 1.69 1.15 7.96
CA TYR A 212 1.59 -0.09 8.72
C TYR A 212 2.98 -0.47 9.23
N PRO A 213 3.38 0.01 10.43
CA PRO A 213 4.67 -0.32 11.00
C PRO A 213 4.74 -1.82 11.34
N ARG A 214 5.92 -2.39 11.19
CA ARG A 214 6.18 -3.80 11.45
C ARG A 214 7.24 -3.91 12.56
N PRO A 215 7.11 -4.89 13.48
CA PRO A 215 8.14 -5.10 14.50
C PRO A 215 9.46 -5.50 13.84
N ARG A 216 10.57 -4.95 14.35
CA ARG A 216 11.94 -5.22 13.85
C ARG A 216 12.35 -6.70 13.97
N HIS A 217 11.65 -7.48 14.80
CA HIS A 217 11.85 -8.93 14.92
C HIS A 217 10.51 -9.65 15.16
N PRO A 218 10.24 -10.78 14.45
CA PRO A 218 9.10 -11.65 14.76
C PRO A 218 9.24 -12.43 16.08
N LYS A 219 10.33 -12.26 16.85
CA LYS A 219 10.61 -12.98 18.10
C LYS A 219 11.09 -12.12 19.28
N ARG A 220 10.52 -10.92 19.49
CA ARG A 220 10.77 -10.16 20.75
C ARG A 220 9.52 -9.64 21.46
N SER A 221 8.42 -10.38 21.35
CA SER A 221 7.25 -10.19 22.24
C SER A 221 6.62 -11.53 22.64
N LEU A 222 7.40 -12.39 23.29
CA LEU A 222 6.87 -13.19 24.38
C LEU A 222 7.47 -12.64 25.66
N ILE A 223 7.10 -11.41 25.99
CA ILE A 223 7.00 -11.05 27.40
C ILE A 223 5.72 -11.76 27.83
N PRO A 224 5.78 -12.82 28.67
CA PRO A 224 4.56 -13.40 29.17
C PRO A 224 3.83 -12.28 29.91
N CYS A 225 2.58 -12.07 29.54
CA CYS A 225 1.64 -11.22 30.25
C CYS A 225 1.72 -11.62 31.73
N ARG A 226 2.43 -10.84 32.56
CA ARG A 226 2.36 -10.98 34.01
C ARG A 226 0.92 -10.64 34.36
N ARG A 227 0.10 -11.66 34.64
CA ARG A 227 -1.09 -11.46 35.46
C ARG A 227 -0.60 -10.88 36.78
N ALA A 228 -0.90 -9.61 36.98
CA ALA A 228 -0.87 -9.03 38.30
C ALA A 228 -2.06 -9.59 39.09
N GLU A 229 -1.74 -10.00 40.31
CA GLU A 229 -2.59 -10.04 41.50
C GLU A 229 -3.41 -11.30 41.80
N GLY A 230 -3.21 -11.74 43.05
CA GLY A 230 -3.77 -12.94 43.67
C GLY A 230 -2.87 -13.44 44.80
N THR A 231 -2.46 -12.57 45.73
CA THR A 231 -1.88 -12.98 47.02
C THR A 231 -2.89 -13.84 47.77
N ALA A 232 -2.57 -15.12 47.96
CA ALA A 232 -3.20 -15.98 48.96
C ALA A 232 -2.09 -16.63 49.79
N PRO A 233 -2.13 -16.57 51.13
CA PRO A 233 -1.11 -17.17 51.96
C PRO A 233 -1.20 -18.69 51.92
N MET A 234 -0.03 -19.30 51.77
CA MET A 234 0.22 -20.74 51.75
C MET A 234 -0.02 -21.31 53.16
N HIS A 235 -1.14 -22.01 53.36
CA HIS A 235 -1.31 -22.88 54.53
C HIS A 235 -0.58 -24.21 54.29
N LEU A 236 0.49 -24.44 55.04
CA LEU A 236 1.18 -25.73 55.16
C LEU A 236 0.32 -26.68 56.03
N PRO A 237 0.01 -27.91 55.58
CA PRO A 237 -0.47 -28.94 56.49
C PRO A 237 0.71 -29.54 57.26
N VAL A 238 0.59 -29.50 58.59
CA VAL A 238 1.49 -30.11 59.57
C VAL A 238 1.35 -31.63 59.50
N SER A 239 2.45 -32.35 59.31
CA SER A 239 2.50 -33.81 59.41
C SER A 239 2.45 -34.25 60.87
N SER A 240 1.40 -34.98 61.25
CA SER A 240 1.33 -35.69 62.52
C SER A 240 1.72 -37.16 62.34
N HIS A 241 2.80 -37.58 62.97
CA HIS A 241 3.03 -38.98 63.37
C HIS A 241 3.19 -39.01 64.89
N PRO A 242 2.40 -39.82 65.61
CA PRO A 242 2.67 -40.18 66.99
C PRO A 242 3.33 -41.59 67.07
N PRO A 243 3.81 -42.00 68.26
CA PRO A 243 5.06 -42.74 68.47
C PRO A 243 5.01 -44.25 68.20
#